data_AF-A0A086PP65-F1
#
_entry.id   AF-A0A086PP65-F1
#
_cell.length_a   1.000
_cell.length_b   1.000
_cell.length_c   1.000
_cell.angle_alpha   90.00
_cell.angle_beta   90.00
_cell.angle_gamma   90.00
#
_symmetry.space_group_name_H-M   'P 1'
#
loop_
_entity.id
_entity.type
_entity.pdbx_description
1 polymer ?
#
loop_
_entity_poly.entity_id
_entity_poly.type
_entity_poly.pdbx_seq_one_letter_code
_entity_poly.pdbx_strand_id
1 'polypeptide(L)'
;MLLRRHGGDRRSERGEGRQVSVDLFENSFSEFLFPRCLNGVSGRNSPALRNVFRSMLSGVHRPEELDFIFDGLTHHLASAASRSRTSSVSEKPDLFCEQLLILTWHLLTLNGHFLRHVCSRRGADALLRPLIALLLDASFFIHRRPTPQTHDARPLAETRDSLSPSTNGGSLLANDGAESPSSSSPAEAATALSRIGLLHMCSFILLVLSSERDFAVRLNEPFLGKAPADIPVFQGSYADLLCLAVHRVVMDATGPRGSSDSLVDMLLTVLCNVSAYVKAFCLESCLRLMAMMERLTRRYWLFSAPQHYHDVFFLLDVFNNIIQYQFEVKRNAQTSARGADFTHSLKVFSVEKPASS
;
A
#
# COMPACT_ATOMS: atom_id res chain seq x y z
N MET A 1 3.36 50.83 15.27
CA MET A 1 4.75 50.42 14.99
C MET A 1 4.85 48.92 15.18
N LEU A 2 5.25 48.19 14.13
CA LEU A 2 5.78 46.82 14.11
C LEU A 2 4.86 45.65 14.56
N LEU A 3 3.94 45.26 13.67
CA LEU A 3 3.61 43.84 13.46
C LEU A 3 4.19 43.42 12.11
N ARG A 4 5.45 42.96 12.14
CA ARG A 4 6.21 42.53 10.96
C ARG A 4 6.06 41.03 10.80
N ARG A 5 5.58 40.63 9.62
CA ARG A 5 5.67 39.33 8.94
C ARG A 5 6.46 38.22 9.66
N HIS A 6 5.76 37.17 10.09
CA HIS A 6 6.30 35.81 10.08
C HIS A 6 5.55 34.99 9.01
N GLY A 7 5.93 35.22 7.75
CA GLY A 7 5.71 34.29 6.66
C GLY A 7 6.89 33.32 6.59
N GLY A 8 7.10 32.57 7.68
CA GLY A 8 8.14 31.55 7.81
C GLY A 8 7.62 30.19 7.37
N ASP A 9 8.47 29.51 6.63
CA ASP A 9 8.29 28.31 5.83
C ASP A 9 7.75 27.06 6.57
N ARG A 10 6.42 26.97 6.74
CA ARG A 10 5.74 25.75 7.24
C ARG A 10 5.66 24.60 6.21
N ARG A 11 6.20 24.77 4.99
CA ARG A 11 6.33 23.69 3.99
C ARG A 11 7.66 22.94 4.12
N SER A 12 8.74 23.63 4.51
CA SER A 12 10.05 23.01 4.72
C SER A 12 10.04 22.00 5.88
N GLU A 13 9.46 22.35 7.03
CA GLU A 13 9.43 21.46 8.22
C GLU A 13 8.59 20.18 8.00
N ARG A 14 7.54 20.24 7.16
CA ARG A 14 6.77 19.03 6.78
C ARG A 14 7.50 18.13 5.79
N GLY A 15 8.38 18.72 4.96
CA GLY A 15 9.25 17.98 4.05
C GLY A 15 10.32 17.19 4.82
N GLU A 16 10.91 17.80 5.86
CA GLU A 16 11.90 17.15 6.71
C GLU A 16 11.32 15.97 7.50
N GLY A 17 10.12 16.10 8.08
CA GLY A 17 9.46 14.99 8.79
C GLY A 17 9.13 13.78 7.88
N ARG A 18 8.75 14.04 6.62
CA ARG A 18 8.49 12.98 5.63
C ARG A 18 9.77 12.33 5.14
N GLN A 19 10.83 13.13 4.91
CA GLN A 19 12.14 12.62 4.53
C GLN A 19 12.74 11.74 5.63
N VAL A 20 12.59 12.14 6.90
CA VAL A 20 13.04 11.35 8.06
C VAL A 20 12.33 9.99 8.15
N SER A 21 11.01 9.91 7.88
CA SER A 21 10.33 8.60 7.82
C SER A 21 10.83 7.74 6.67
N VAL A 22 11.00 8.30 5.46
CA VAL A 22 11.53 7.58 4.30
C VAL A 22 12.95 7.07 4.57
N ASP A 23 13.82 7.90 5.15
CA ASP A 23 15.20 7.55 5.48
C ASP A 23 15.26 6.48 6.59
N LEU A 24 14.39 6.53 7.59
CA LEU A 24 14.30 5.50 8.64
C LEU A 24 13.84 4.15 8.08
N PHE A 25 12.89 4.14 7.13
CA PHE A 25 12.43 2.93 6.46
C PHE A 25 13.47 2.37 5.48
N GLU A 26 14.16 3.24 4.73
CA GLU A 26 15.25 2.83 3.85
C GLU A 26 16.38 2.18 4.68
N ASN A 27 16.75 2.78 5.81
CA ASN A 27 17.76 2.22 6.72
C ASN A 27 17.31 0.87 7.33
N SER A 28 16.08 0.76 7.83
CA SER A 28 15.57 -0.47 8.45
C SER A 28 15.39 -1.63 7.45
N PHE A 29 15.00 -1.34 6.21
CA PHE A 29 14.88 -2.34 5.14
C PHE A 29 16.24 -2.80 4.59
N SER A 30 17.21 -1.88 4.56
CA SER A 30 18.59 -2.16 4.15
C SER A 30 19.28 -3.15 5.11
N GLU A 31 18.96 -3.06 6.41
CA GLU A 31 19.35 -4.04 7.42
C GLU A 31 18.59 -5.37 7.28
N PHE A 32 17.31 -5.34 6.88
CA PHE A 32 16.44 -6.52 6.81
C PHE A 32 16.76 -7.47 5.64
N LEU A 33 17.08 -6.94 4.45
CA LEU A 33 17.40 -7.75 3.26
C LEU A 33 18.89 -8.06 3.10
N PHE A 34 19.78 -7.19 3.59
CA PHE A 34 21.23 -7.37 3.42
C PHE A 34 22.02 -6.98 4.68
N PRO A 35 21.98 -7.78 5.77
CA PRO A 35 22.75 -7.52 7.00
C PRO A 35 24.27 -7.42 6.80
N ARG A 36 24.79 -7.81 5.62
CA ARG A 36 26.22 -7.89 5.31
C ARG A 36 26.70 -7.04 4.13
N CYS A 37 25.82 -6.35 3.40
CA CYS A 37 26.25 -5.52 2.27
C CYS A 37 26.36 -4.02 2.60
N LEU A 38 25.84 -3.58 3.74
CA LEU A 38 25.81 -2.15 4.11
C LEU A 38 26.66 -1.78 5.33
N ASN A 39 27.22 -2.74 6.05
CA ASN A 39 28.32 -2.47 6.97
C ASN A 39 29.66 -2.43 6.22
N GLY A 40 29.73 -1.54 5.22
CA GLY A 40 30.98 -0.87 4.88
C GLY A 40 31.30 0.07 6.02
N VAL A 41 32.03 -0.45 7.01
CA VAL A 41 32.64 0.28 8.13
C VAL A 41 33.03 1.70 7.70
N SER A 42 32.53 2.70 8.43
CA SER A 42 33.10 4.06 8.44
C SER A 42 34.61 3.96 8.65
N GLY A 43 35.37 4.00 7.56
CA GLY A 43 36.79 3.70 7.59
C GLY A 43 37.41 3.68 6.19
N ARG A 44 37.81 4.86 5.72
CA ARG A 44 38.64 5.14 4.54
C ARG A 44 38.01 4.81 3.17
N ASN A 45 37.88 5.86 2.36
CA ASN A 45 37.75 5.80 0.91
C ASN A 45 38.81 4.87 0.30
N SER A 46 38.46 3.59 0.12
CA SER A 46 39.25 2.64 -0.63
C SER A 46 38.51 2.39 -1.96
N PRO A 47 39.10 2.71 -3.12
CA PRO A 47 38.45 2.56 -4.43
C PRO A 47 38.13 1.10 -4.81
N ALA A 48 38.59 0.13 -4.00
CA ALA A 48 38.47 -1.30 -4.24
C ALA A 48 37.11 -1.95 -3.91
N LEU A 49 36.15 -1.21 -3.33
CA LEU A 49 34.83 -1.75 -2.94
C LEU A 49 33.65 -0.94 -3.51
N ARG A 50 33.79 -0.37 -4.71
CA ARG A 50 32.62 0.17 -5.41
C ARG A 50 31.82 -0.98 -6.03
N ASN A 51 30.55 -1.10 -5.66
CA ASN A 51 29.63 -2.04 -6.29
C ASN A 51 29.47 -1.65 -7.77
N VAL A 52 30.17 -2.38 -8.65
CA VAL A 52 30.24 -2.10 -10.09
C VAL A 52 28.85 -2.12 -10.72
N PHE A 53 27.98 -3.03 -10.30
CA PHE A 53 26.60 -3.11 -10.77
C PHE A 53 25.82 -1.83 -10.45
N ARG A 54 25.86 -1.35 -9.20
CA ARG A 54 25.20 -0.07 -8.82
C ARG A 54 25.77 1.11 -9.62
N SER A 55 27.09 1.13 -9.85
CA SER A 55 27.74 2.16 -10.66
C SER A 55 27.25 2.12 -12.12
N MET A 56 27.14 0.94 -12.72
CA MET A 56 26.60 0.76 -14.07
C MET A 56 25.14 1.20 -14.16
N LEU A 57 24.29 0.77 -13.22
CA LEU A 57 22.88 1.15 -13.18
C LEU A 57 22.70 2.67 -13.07
N SER A 58 23.47 3.33 -12.20
CA SER A 58 23.41 4.80 -12.04
C SER A 58 23.89 5.55 -13.28
N GLY A 59 24.71 4.92 -14.12
CA GLY A 59 25.30 5.52 -15.31
C GLY A 59 24.40 5.47 -16.56
N VAL A 60 23.30 4.71 -16.55
CA VAL A 60 22.37 4.64 -17.68
C VAL A 60 21.58 5.94 -17.79
N HIS A 61 21.64 6.63 -18.93
CA HIS A 61 20.96 7.93 -19.08
C HIS A 61 20.47 8.19 -20.50
N ARG A 62 20.81 7.34 -21.48
CA ARG A 62 20.39 7.54 -22.87
C ARG A 62 18.90 7.24 -22.99
N PRO A 63 18.10 8.10 -23.63
CA PRO A 63 16.65 7.95 -23.66
C PRO A 63 16.21 6.63 -24.30
N GLU A 64 16.93 6.13 -25.29
CA GLU A 64 16.63 4.85 -25.95
C GLU A 64 16.86 3.66 -25.02
N GLU A 65 17.90 3.70 -24.19
CA GLU A 65 18.18 2.69 -23.17
C GLU A 65 17.11 2.72 -22.07
N LEU A 66 16.72 3.92 -21.63
CA LEU A 66 15.67 4.08 -20.63
C LEU A 66 14.31 3.58 -21.14
N ASP A 67 13.95 3.87 -22.40
CA ASP A 67 12.74 3.34 -23.04
C ASP A 67 12.76 1.81 -23.10
N PHE A 68 13.88 1.22 -23.56
CA PHE A 68 14.05 -0.22 -23.65
C PHE A 68 13.90 -0.91 -22.29
N ILE A 69 14.58 -0.37 -21.26
CA ILE A 69 14.49 -0.90 -19.89
C ILE A 69 13.06 -0.79 -19.36
N PHE A 70 12.42 0.37 -19.53
CA PHE A 70 11.06 0.60 -19.05
C PHE A 70 10.04 -0.33 -19.70
N ASP A 71 10.07 -0.44 -21.03
CA ASP A 71 9.16 -1.29 -21.80
C ASP A 71 9.37 -2.77 -21.42
N GLY A 72 10.63 -3.20 -21.24
CA GLY A 72 10.95 -4.54 -20.74
C GLY A 72 10.42 -4.80 -19.32
N LEU A 73 10.68 -3.90 -18.37
CA LEU A 73 10.22 -4.04 -16.97
C LEU A 73 8.70 -4.12 -16.88
N THR A 74 7.99 -3.19 -17.52
CA THR A 74 6.52 -3.13 -17.48
C THR A 74 5.88 -4.35 -18.14
N HIS A 75 6.42 -4.83 -19.27
CA HIS A 75 5.98 -6.05 -19.92
C HIS A 75 6.14 -7.28 -19.01
N HIS A 76 7.33 -7.47 -18.44
CA HIS A 76 7.62 -8.62 -17.58
C HIS A 76 6.85 -8.57 -16.26
N LEU A 77 6.67 -7.39 -15.65
CA LEU A 77 5.85 -7.22 -14.45
C LEU A 77 4.37 -7.49 -14.74
N ALA A 78 3.85 -7.04 -15.89
CA ALA A 78 2.46 -7.33 -16.29
C ALA A 78 2.24 -8.83 -16.56
N SER A 79 3.22 -9.49 -17.18
CA SER A 79 3.20 -10.95 -17.36
C SER A 79 3.25 -11.67 -16.01
N ALA A 80 4.13 -11.27 -15.09
CA ALA A 80 4.21 -11.82 -13.74
C ALA A 80 2.90 -11.63 -12.96
N ALA A 81 2.31 -10.43 -12.99
CA ALA A 81 1.02 -10.13 -12.35
C ALA A 81 -0.15 -10.99 -12.89
N SER A 82 -0.06 -11.40 -14.16
CA SER A 82 -1.06 -12.28 -14.77
C SER A 82 -0.85 -13.74 -14.37
N ARG A 83 0.40 -14.22 -14.32
CA ARG A 83 0.75 -15.57 -13.84
C ARG A 83 0.43 -15.76 -12.36
N SER A 84 0.69 -14.73 -11.55
CA SER A 84 0.45 -14.76 -10.09
C SER A 84 -0.98 -15.11 -9.73
N ARG A 85 -1.94 -14.55 -10.48
CA ARG A 85 -3.39 -14.80 -10.28
C ARG A 85 -3.85 -16.20 -10.69
N THR A 86 -3.08 -16.89 -11.51
CA THR A 86 -3.41 -18.25 -11.99
C THR A 86 -2.62 -19.34 -11.26
N SER A 87 -1.53 -18.98 -10.59
CA SER A 87 -0.66 -19.95 -9.88
C SER A 87 -1.42 -20.58 -8.72
N SER A 88 -1.41 -21.90 -8.66
CA SER A 88 -1.98 -22.65 -7.55
C SER A 88 -1.07 -22.55 -6.31
N VAL A 89 -1.66 -22.74 -5.12
CA VAL A 89 -0.96 -22.63 -3.81
C VAL A 89 0.24 -23.59 -3.66
N SER A 90 0.33 -24.61 -4.52
CA SER A 90 1.38 -25.64 -4.50
C SER A 90 2.53 -25.39 -5.50
N GLU A 91 2.52 -24.26 -6.22
CA GLU A 91 3.61 -23.92 -7.14
C GLU A 91 4.79 -23.27 -6.39
N LYS A 92 6.01 -23.54 -6.86
CA LYS A 92 7.24 -22.94 -6.32
C LYS A 92 7.16 -21.40 -6.41
N PRO A 93 7.77 -20.66 -5.47
CA PRO A 93 7.80 -19.20 -5.52
C PRO A 93 8.40 -18.70 -6.84
N ASP A 94 7.77 -17.70 -7.45
CA ASP A 94 8.23 -17.09 -8.71
C ASP A 94 9.40 -16.13 -8.43
N LEU A 95 10.59 -16.72 -8.22
CA LEU A 95 11.83 -16.00 -7.94
C LEU A 95 12.15 -14.93 -9.00
N PHE A 96 11.66 -15.11 -10.23
CA PHE A 96 11.84 -14.13 -11.30
C PHE A 96 11.12 -12.81 -11.01
N CYS A 97 9.90 -12.86 -10.48
CA CYS A 97 9.12 -11.68 -10.12
C CYS A 97 9.82 -10.88 -9.01
N GLU A 98 10.34 -11.57 -7.98
CA GLU A 98 11.06 -10.93 -6.88
C GLU A 98 12.32 -10.23 -7.36
N GLN A 99 13.13 -10.89 -8.19
CA GLN A 99 14.34 -10.29 -8.78
C GLN A 99 14.00 -9.08 -9.65
N LEU A 100 12.88 -9.14 -10.38
CA LEU A 100 12.42 -8.03 -11.23
C LEU A 100 11.96 -6.83 -10.40
N LEU A 101 11.26 -7.04 -9.28
CA LEU A 101 10.90 -5.99 -8.34
C LEU A 101 12.14 -5.38 -7.67
N ILE A 102 13.10 -6.21 -7.27
CA ILE A 102 14.39 -5.75 -6.71
C ILE A 102 15.15 -4.91 -7.74
N LEU A 103 15.22 -5.34 -9.01
CA LEU A 103 15.83 -4.57 -10.08
C LEU A 103 15.10 -3.24 -10.29
N THR A 104 13.77 -3.26 -10.31
CA THR A 104 12.93 -2.06 -10.47
C THR A 104 13.20 -1.06 -9.34
N TRP A 105 13.21 -1.53 -8.08
CA TRP A 105 13.56 -0.71 -6.92
C TRP A 105 14.94 -0.07 -7.05
N HIS A 106 15.97 -0.86 -7.41
CA HIS A 106 17.34 -0.35 -7.56
C HIS A 106 17.46 0.67 -8.69
N LEU A 107 16.76 0.47 -9.81
CA LEU A 107 16.75 1.44 -10.91
C LEU A 107 16.08 2.76 -10.48
N LEU A 108 14.98 2.70 -9.76
CA LEU A 108 14.26 3.91 -9.30
C LEU A 108 15.05 4.69 -8.24
N THR A 109 15.79 4.00 -7.36
CA THR A 109 16.53 4.63 -6.25
C THR A 109 17.94 5.08 -6.63
N LEU A 110 18.64 4.34 -7.49
CA LEU A 110 20.02 4.65 -7.88
C LEU A 110 20.14 5.53 -9.12
N ASN A 111 19.10 5.58 -9.95
CA ASN A 111 19.13 6.27 -11.22
C ASN A 111 18.00 7.31 -11.30
N GLY A 112 18.34 8.56 -10.93
CA GLY A 112 17.40 9.68 -11.02
C GLY A 112 16.94 10.01 -12.44
N HIS A 113 17.73 9.68 -13.48
CA HIS A 113 17.29 9.82 -14.87
C HIS A 113 16.19 8.83 -15.20
N PHE A 114 16.34 7.57 -14.77
CA PHE A 114 15.31 6.55 -14.92
C PHE A 114 14.04 6.89 -14.12
N LEU A 115 14.18 7.28 -12.84
CA LEU A 115 13.03 7.71 -12.03
C LEU A 115 12.25 8.85 -12.70
N ARG A 116 12.93 9.92 -13.14
CA ARG A 116 12.28 11.03 -13.86
C ARG A 116 11.69 10.56 -15.19
N HIS A 117 12.34 9.65 -15.90
CA HIS A 117 11.84 9.12 -17.16
C HIS A 117 10.52 8.36 -16.96
N VAL A 118 10.48 7.42 -16.01
CA VAL A 118 9.25 6.72 -15.57
C VAL A 118 8.20 7.75 -15.13
N CYS A 119 8.64 8.77 -14.40
CA CYS A 119 7.78 9.80 -13.86
C CYS A 119 7.50 10.97 -14.82
N SER A 120 7.90 10.98 -16.09
CA SER A 120 7.65 12.13 -16.99
C SER A 120 7.19 11.70 -18.38
N ARG A 121 7.71 10.59 -18.91
CA ARG A 121 7.62 10.27 -20.33
C ARG A 121 6.52 9.27 -20.68
N ARG A 122 6.13 8.42 -19.73
CA ARG A 122 5.12 7.36 -19.89
C ARG A 122 4.05 7.50 -18.79
N GLY A 123 2.83 7.08 -19.09
CA GLY A 123 1.69 7.17 -18.16
C GLY A 123 1.97 6.44 -16.84
N ALA A 124 1.33 6.89 -15.76
CA ALA A 124 1.45 6.23 -14.46
C ALA A 124 0.93 4.77 -14.51
N ASP A 125 0.10 4.45 -15.50
CA ASP A 125 -0.60 3.19 -15.65
C ASP A 125 0.29 1.97 -15.89
N ALA A 126 1.33 2.11 -16.72
CA ALA A 126 2.12 0.98 -17.21
C ALA A 126 2.87 0.24 -16.07
N LEU A 127 3.35 0.99 -15.07
CA LEU A 127 4.00 0.42 -13.90
C LEU A 127 3.04 0.26 -12.72
N LEU A 128 2.08 1.17 -12.53
CA LEU A 128 1.14 1.12 -11.41
C LEU A 128 0.22 -0.12 -11.46
N ARG A 129 -0.31 -0.45 -12.64
CA ARG A 129 -1.24 -1.59 -12.80
C ARG A 129 -0.63 -2.93 -12.36
N PRO A 130 0.54 -3.35 -12.87
CA PRO A 130 1.14 -4.60 -12.43
C PRO A 130 1.54 -4.55 -10.96
N LEU A 131 2.05 -3.43 -10.45
CA LEU A 131 2.37 -3.28 -9.02
C LEU A 131 1.15 -3.45 -8.13
N ILE A 132 0.02 -2.82 -8.45
CA ILE A 132 -1.24 -2.97 -7.70
C ILE A 132 -1.76 -4.41 -7.78
N ALA A 133 -1.72 -5.03 -8.95
CA ALA A 133 -2.17 -6.41 -9.11
C ALA A 133 -1.33 -7.38 -8.26
N LEU A 134 0.00 -7.22 -8.27
CA LEU A 134 0.93 -7.99 -7.46
C LEU A 134 0.73 -7.75 -5.96
N LEU A 135 0.57 -6.49 -5.55
CA LEU A 135 0.31 -6.09 -4.16
C LEU A 135 -0.98 -6.72 -3.62
N LEU A 136 -2.08 -6.65 -4.37
CA LEU A 136 -3.37 -7.22 -3.97
C LEU A 136 -3.32 -8.74 -3.89
N ASP A 137 -2.67 -9.39 -4.85
CA ASP A 137 -2.52 -10.85 -4.89
C ASP A 137 -1.72 -11.37 -3.69
N ALA A 138 -0.60 -10.71 -3.34
CA ALA A 138 0.14 -11.02 -2.13
C ALA A 138 -0.69 -10.77 -0.86
N SER A 139 -1.37 -9.64 -0.77
CA SER A 139 -2.22 -9.32 0.39
C SER A 139 -3.31 -10.37 0.60
N PHE A 140 -3.97 -10.78 -0.49
CA PHE A 140 -4.97 -11.83 -0.48
C PHE A 140 -4.40 -13.15 0.02
N PHE A 141 -3.24 -13.57 -0.51
CA PHE A 141 -2.61 -14.82 -0.11
C PHE A 141 -2.27 -14.85 1.39
N ILE A 142 -1.70 -13.76 1.91
CA ILE A 142 -1.24 -13.68 3.30
C ILE A 142 -2.42 -13.61 4.28
N HIS A 143 -3.43 -12.78 3.99
CA HIS A 143 -4.46 -12.46 4.98
C HIS A 143 -5.77 -13.25 4.82
N ARG A 144 -6.05 -13.80 3.63
CA ARG A 144 -7.36 -14.42 3.30
C ARG A 144 -7.34 -15.91 3.05
N ARG A 145 -6.24 -16.63 3.30
CA ARG A 145 -6.24 -18.10 3.23
C ARG A 145 -7.34 -18.66 4.15
N PRO A 146 -8.31 -19.44 3.62
CA PRO A 146 -9.23 -20.18 4.47
C PRO A 146 -8.43 -21.26 5.19
N THR A 147 -8.54 -21.32 6.51
CA THR A 147 -8.23 -22.55 7.25
C THR A 147 -8.99 -23.69 6.57
N PRO A 148 -8.37 -24.87 6.34
CA PRO A 148 -9.13 -26.04 5.92
C PRO A 148 -10.28 -26.20 6.89
N GLN A 149 -11.50 -26.21 6.36
CA GLN A 149 -12.69 -26.45 7.15
C GLN A 149 -12.53 -27.82 7.82
N THR A 150 -12.44 -27.85 9.14
CA THR A 150 -12.82 -29.04 9.89
C THR A 150 -14.27 -29.35 9.52
N HIS A 151 -14.47 -30.55 8.96
CA HIS A 151 -15.75 -31.06 8.50
C HIS A 151 -16.91 -30.74 9.46
N ASP A 152 -17.98 -30.20 8.88
CA ASP A 152 -19.39 -30.39 9.27
C ASP A 152 -19.74 -30.38 10.77
N ALA A 153 -19.89 -29.18 11.35
CA ALA A 153 -20.84 -28.99 12.45
C ALA A 153 -22.23 -28.66 11.85
N ARG A 154 -23.01 -29.69 11.52
CA ARG A 154 -24.46 -29.54 11.29
C ARG A 154 -25.12 -28.89 12.53
N PRO A 155 -26.10 -28.00 12.39
CA PRO A 155 -26.86 -27.52 13.53
C PRO A 155 -27.74 -28.66 14.07
N LEU A 156 -27.57 -29.01 15.34
CA LEU A 156 -28.42 -29.96 16.04
C LEU A 156 -29.80 -29.32 16.26
N ALA A 157 -30.79 -29.79 15.50
CA ALA A 157 -32.19 -29.57 15.77
C ALA A 157 -32.61 -30.40 16.99
N GLU A 158 -33.36 -29.77 17.89
CA GLU A 158 -34.01 -30.39 19.04
C GLU A 158 -34.94 -31.53 18.60
N THR A 159 -34.81 -32.71 19.21
CA THR A 159 -35.95 -33.63 19.36
C THR A 159 -35.78 -34.42 20.65
N ARG A 160 -36.83 -34.37 21.47
CA ARG A 160 -37.01 -35.01 22.77
C ARG A 160 -37.25 -36.52 22.67
N ASP A 161 -36.96 -37.17 23.81
CA ASP A 161 -37.52 -38.42 24.36
C ASP A 161 -37.13 -39.77 23.73
N SER A 162 -36.34 -40.58 24.47
CA SER A 162 -36.85 -41.75 25.24
C SER A 162 -35.75 -42.71 25.77
N LEU A 163 -35.85 -43.00 27.08
CA LEU A 163 -35.59 -44.27 27.82
C LEU A 163 -34.20 -44.96 27.84
N SER A 164 -33.69 -45.09 29.08
CA SER A 164 -32.46 -45.72 29.63
C SER A 164 -32.46 -47.28 29.61
N PRO A 165 -31.60 -48.03 30.36
CA PRO A 165 -30.19 -47.84 30.84
C PRO A 165 -29.32 -49.13 30.66
N SER A 166 -27.97 -49.09 30.82
CA SER A 166 -27.18 -50.22 31.39
C SER A 166 -25.65 -49.95 31.54
N THR A 167 -25.21 -49.88 32.79
CA THR A 167 -23.97 -50.35 33.48
C THR A 167 -22.53 -50.29 32.91
N ASN A 168 -21.67 -49.69 33.75
CA ASN A 168 -20.37 -50.13 34.29
C ASN A 168 -19.03 -49.85 33.57
N GLY A 169 -18.10 -49.29 34.34
CA GLY A 169 -16.66 -49.55 34.25
C GLY A 169 -15.79 -48.31 34.11
N GLY A 170 -15.16 -47.85 35.21
CA GLY A 170 -14.34 -46.64 35.24
C GLY A 170 -12.92 -46.77 34.66
N SER A 171 -12.29 -45.61 34.44
CA SER A 171 -10.89 -45.36 34.78
C SER A 171 -10.60 -43.87 34.60
N LEU A 172 -10.20 -43.22 35.70
CA LEU A 172 -9.60 -41.89 35.71
C LEU A 172 -8.17 -42.02 35.16
N LEU A 173 -7.93 -41.51 33.95
CA LEU A 173 -6.62 -41.03 33.54
C LEU A 173 -6.79 -39.68 32.85
N ALA A 174 -6.26 -38.65 33.53
CA ALA A 174 -6.06 -37.33 32.98
C ALA A 174 -5.24 -37.44 31.69
N ASN A 175 -5.80 -36.97 30.59
CA ASN A 175 -5.06 -36.79 29.35
C ASN A 175 -4.77 -35.30 29.19
N ASP A 176 -3.62 -34.87 29.71
CA ASP A 176 -2.95 -33.64 29.29
C ASP A 176 -2.50 -33.83 27.83
N GLY A 177 -3.43 -33.61 26.91
CA GLY A 177 -3.17 -33.56 25.47
C GLY A 177 -2.90 -32.13 25.06
N ALA A 178 -1.63 -31.74 25.05
CA ALA A 178 -1.17 -30.53 24.39
C ALA A 178 -1.65 -30.52 22.92
N GLU A 179 -2.54 -29.58 22.60
CA GLU A 179 -2.89 -29.25 21.21
C GLU A 179 -1.62 -28.84 20.47
N SER A 180 -1.13 -29.74 19.62
CA SER A 180 0.01 -29.48 18.74
C SER A 180 -0.50 -28.65 17.56
N PRO A 181 0.13 -27.51 17.22
CA PRO A 181 -0.28 -26.73 16.05
C PRO A 181 0.06 -27.53 14.78
N SER A 182 -0.92 -27.68 13.91
CA SER A 182 -0.84 -28.35 12.61
C SER A 182 0.41 -27.90 11.83
N SER A 183 1.29 -28.84 11.48
CA SER A 183 2.51 -28.59 10.71
C SER A 183 2.19 -28.14 9.28
N SER A 184 2.29 -26.85 8.98
CA SER A 184 2.36 -26.33 7.61
C SER A 184 3.56 -26.95 6.89
N SER A 185 3.39 -27.42 5.66
CA SER A 185 4.52 -28.00 4.91
C SER A 185 5.63 -26.95 4.66
N PRO A 186 6.91 -27.33 4.60
CA PRO A 186 8.01 -26.38 4.39
C PRO A 186 7.88 -25.54 3.11
N ALA A 187 7.25 -26.11 2.07
CA ALA A 187 7.00 -25.42 0.80
C ALA A 187 5.98 -24.27 0.97
N GLU A 188 4.95 -24.45 1.79
CA GLU A 188 3.95 -23.41 2.05
C GLU A 188 4.53 -22.24 2.84
N ALA A 189 5.39 -22.52 3.82
CA ALA A 189 6.07 -21.49 4.59
C ALA A 189 7.00 -20.65 3.71
N ALA A 190 7.72 -21.28 2.78
CA ALA A 190 8.56 -20.59 1.81
C ALA A 190 7.74 -19.69 0.86
N THR A 191 6.59 -20.17 0.37
CA THR A 191 5.68 -19.38 -0.46
C THR A 191 5.08 -18.20 0.32
N ALA A 192 4.71 -18.39 1.59
CA ALA A 192 4.23 -17.29 2.42
C ALA A 192 5.28 -16.18 2.61
N LEU A 193 6.54 -16.55 2.85
CA LEU A 193 7.64 -15.60 2.98
C LEU A 193 7.90 -14.83 1.68
N SER A 194 7.87 -15.52 0.55
CA SER A 194 7.95 -14.93 -0.80
C SER A 194 6.86 -13.88 -1.03
N ARG A 195 5.61 -14.20 -0.66
CA ARG A 195 4.46 -13.28 -0.80
C ARG A 195 4.60 -12.06 0.10
N ILE A 196 5.11 -12.22 1.31
CA ILE A 196 5.41 -11.09 2.22
C ILE A 196 6.46 -10.18 1.57
N GLY A 197 7.55 -10.76 1.06
CA GLY A 197 8.58 -10.01 0.33
C GLY A 197 8.01 -9.22 -0.85
N LEU A 198 7.13 -9.83 -1.62
CA LEU A 198 6.44 -9.19 -2.75
C LEU A 198 5.54 -8.03 -2.31
N LEU A 199 4.78 -8.21 -1.22
CA LEU A 199 3.93 -7.17 -0.62
C LEU A 199 4.75 -5.93 -0.22
N HIS A 200 5.87 -6.14 0.47
CA HIS A 200 6.78 -5.08 0.88
C HIS A 200 7.46 -4.41 -0.32
N MET A 201 8.01 -5.19 -1.25
CA MET A 201 8.69 -4.64 -2.44
C MET A 201 7.76 -3.78 -3.31
N CYS A 202 6.52 -4.20 -3.53
CA CYS A 202 5.53 -3.38 -4.23
C CYS A 202 5.24 -2.08 -3.46
N SER A 203 5.09 -2.16 -2.12
CA SER A 203 4.83 -0.99 -1.28
C SER A 203 5.99 0.01 -1.30
N PHE A 204 7.23 -0.45 -1.26
CA PHE A 204 8.42 0.41 -1.38
C PHE A 204 8.50 1.10 -2.74
N ILE A 205 8.32 0.37 -3.84
CA ILE A 205 8.31 0.96 -5.17
C ILE A 205 7.22 2.03 -5.28
N LEU A 206 6.01 1.75 -4.76
CA LEU A 206 4.94 2.73 -4.70
C LEU A 206 5.30 3.95 -3.85
N LEU A 207 6.01 3.77 -2.74
CA LEU A 207 6.50 4.86 -1.89
C LEU A 207 7.42 5.81 -2.68
N VAL A 208 8.43 5.28 -3.37
CA VAL A 208 9.35 6.08 -4.20
C VAL A 208 8.64 6.76 -5.37
N LEU A 209 7.71 6.08 -6.04
CA LEU A 209 6.95 6.71 -7.12
C LEU A 209 6.03 7.81 -6.58
N SER A 210 5.40 7.59 -5.42
CA SER A 210 4.46 8.55 -4.82
C SER A 210 5.11 9.86 -4.39
N SER A 211 6.40 9.85 -4.04
CA SER A 211 7.14 11.07 -3.68
C SER A 211 7.42 11.97 -4.88
N GLU A 212 7.36 11.44 -6.10
CA GLU A 212 7.53 12.22 -7.32
C GLU A 212 6.25 12.96 -7.70
N ARG A 213 6.33 14.30 -7.75
CA ARG A 213 5.20 15.17 -8.11
C ARG A 213 4.58 14.78 -9.45
N ASP A 214 5.40 14.55 -10.47
CA ASP A 214 4.92 14.30 -11.83
C ASP A 214 4.15 12.98 -11.92
N PHE A 215 4.56 11.96 -11.16
CA PHE A 215 3.80 10.72 -11.00
C PHE A 215 2.45 10.99 -10.34
N ALA A 216 2.44 11.67 -9.18
CA ALA A 216 1.21 11.94 -8.45
C ALA A 216 0.20 12.79 -9.25
N VAL A 217 0.67 13.76 -10.05
CA VAL A 217 -0.20 14.55 -10.93
C VAL A 217 -0.81 13.68 -12.04
N ARG A 218 -0.04 12.77 -12.65
CA ARG A 218 -0.55 11.86 -13.70
C ARG A 218 -1.56 10.84 -13.20
N LEU A 219 -1.58 10.53 -11.90
CA LEU A 219 -2.63 9.67 -11.34
C LEU A 219 -4.06 10.21 -11.55
N ASN A 220 -4.21 11.49 -11.89
CA ASN A 220 -5.50 12.08 -12.25
C ASN A 220 -6.02 11.66 -13.64
N GLU A 221 -5.21 10.96 -14.45
CA GLU A 221 -5.68 10.41 -15.73
C GLU A 221 -6.84 9.43 -15.50
N PRO A 222 -7.86 9.43 -16.38
CA PRO A 222 -9.00 8.54 -16.23
C PRO A 222 -8.57 7.08 -16.29
N PHE A 223 -9.15 6.26 -15.40
CA PHE A 223 -8.87 4.84 -15.38
C PHE A 223 -9.62 4.14 -16.53
N LEU A 224 -8.89 3.71 -17.57
CA LEU A 224 -9.44 3.07 -18.77
C LEU A 224 -9.41 1.53 -18.72
N GLY A 225 -9.30 0.93 -17.53
CA GLY A 225 -9.14 -0.52 -17.36
C GLY A 225 -10.32 -1.22 -16.70
N LYS A 226 -10.23 -2.55 -16.63
CA LYS A 226 -11.01 -3.34 -15.68
C LYS A 226 -10.28 -3.34 -14.33
N ALA A 227 -10.97 -2.97 -13.26
CA ALA A 227 -10.42 -3.07 -11.92
C ALA A 227 -10.07 -4.54 -11.58
N PRO A 228 -9.02 -4.79 -10.78
CA PRO A 228 -8.77 -6.11 -10.20
C PRO A 228 -10.02 -6.63 -9.46
N ALA A 229 -10.22 -7.96 -9.44
CA ALA A 229 -11.43 -8.56 -8.86
C ALA A 229 -11.64 -8.24 -7.37
N ASP A 230 -10.56 -7.96 -6.64
CA ASP A 230 -10.60 -7.57 -5.22
C ASP A 230 -11.04 -6.13 -4.96
N ILE A 231 -11.12 -5.31 -6.00
CA ILE A 231 -11.50 -3.90 -5.94
C ILE A 231 -12.94 -3.73 -6.44
N PRO A 232 -13.80 -2.98 -5.72
CA PRO A 232 -15.15 -2.69 -6.18
C PRO A 232 -15.14 -1.93 -7.50
N VAL A 233 -16.20 -2.07 -8.30
CA VAL A 233 -16.33 -1.30 -9.54
C VAL A 233 -16.43 0.19 -9.20
N PHE A 234 -15.61 1.00 -9.85
CA PHE A 234 -15.56 2.45 -9.66
C PHE A 234 -15.45 3.16 -11.00
N GLN A 235 -15.84 4.43 -11.02
CA GLN A 235 -15.62 5.34 -12.14
C GLN A 235 -14.77 6.51 -11.64
N GLY A 236 -13.50 6.51 -12.03
CA GLY A 236 -12.53 7.46 -11.49
C GLY A 236 -11.22 7.44 -12.26
N SER A 237 -10.17 7.89 -11.57
CA SER A 237 -8.81 8.04 -12.07
C SER A 237 -7.89 6.92 -11.57
N TYR A 238 -6.63 6.92 -12.01
CA TYR A 238 -5.62 6.04 -11.42
C TYR A 238 -5.34 6.31 -9.94
N ALA A 239 -5.61 7.54 -9.45
CA ALA A 239 -5.55 7.86 -8.03
C ALA A 239 -6.60 7.07 -7.22
N ASP A 240 -7.79 6.85 -7.80
CA ASP A 240 -8.83 6.04 -7.20
C ASP A 240 -8.43 4.57 -7.14
N LEU A 241 -7.84 4.04 -8.22
CA LEU A 241 -7.30 2.67 -8.23
C LEU A 241 -6.28 2.47 -7.10
N LEU A 242 -5.33 3.40 -6.96
CA LEU A 242 -4.32 3.38 -5.89
C LEU A 242 -4.97 3.46 -4.50
N CYS A 243 -5.93 4.38 -4.31
CA CYS A 243 -6.65 4.54 -3.05
C CYS A 243 -7.39 3.26 -2.63
N LEU A 244 -8.11 2.64 -3.55
CA LEU A 244 -8.86 1.42 -3.29
C LEU A 244 -7.93 0.22 -3.00
N ALA A 245 -6.80 0.14 -3.71
CA ALA A 245 -5.79 -0.87 -3.46
C ALA A 245 -5.14 -0.70 -2.07
N VAL A 246 -4.70 0.52 -1.73
CA VAL A 246 -4.13 0.81 -0.41
C VAL A 246 -5.14 0.50 0.70
N HIS A 247 -6.38 0.99 0.58
CA HIS A 247 -7.42 0.68 1.56
C HIS A 247 -7.55 -0.83 1.74
N ARG A 248 -7.61 -1.62 0.66
CA ARG A 248 -7.75 -3.06 0.76
C ARG A 248 -6.61 -3.69 1.57
N VAL A 249 -5.37 -3.35 1.23
CA VAL A 249 -4.19 -3.92 1.89
C VAL A 249 -4.11 -3.47 3.35
N VAL A 250 -4.36 -2.19 3.65
CA VAL A 250 -4.37 -1.67 5.03
C VAL A 250 -5.45 -2.34 5.88
N MET A 251 -6.64 -2.59 5.32
CA MET A 251 -7.71 -3.26 6.07
C MET A 251 -7.42 -4.73 6.35
N ASP A 252 -6.71 -5.41 5.45
CA ASP A 252 -6.23 -6.77 5.65
C ASP A 252 -5.08 -6.78 6.69
N ALA A 253 -4.14 -5.83 6.60
CA ALA A 253 -2.99 -5.65 7.48
C ALA A 253 -3.31 -5.17 8.90
N THR A 254 -4.44 -4.50 9.12
CA THR A 254 -4.92 -4.05 10.45
C THR A 254 -5.93 -5.03 11.06
N GLY A 255 -6.07 -6.21 10.45
CA GLY A 255 -7.05 -7.23 10.81
C GLY A 255 -6.66 -8.05 12.05
N PRO A 256 -7.57 -8.91 12.54
CA PRO A 256 -7.32 -9.75 13.72
C PRO A 256 -6.26 -10.85 13.52
N ARG A 257 -5.87 -11.12 12.26
CA ARG A 257 -4.98 -12.23 11.88
C ARG A 257 -3.48 -11.90 11.98
N GLY A 258 -3.15 -10.67 12.33
CA GLY A 258 -1.78 -10.17 12.41
C GLY A 258 -1.72 -8.73 11.91
N SER A 259 -0.90 -7.93 12.60
CA SER A 259 -0.59 -6.57 12.17
C SER A 259 0.70 -6.53 11.38
N SER A 260 0.75 -5.70 10.35
CA SER A 260 2.00 -5.36 9.67
C SER A 260 2.19 -3.84 9.67
N ASP A 261 2.63 -3.33 10.82
CA ASP A 261 2.72 -1.89 11.12
C ASP A 261 3.51 -1.15 10.04
N SER A 262 4.65 -1.70 9.61
CA SER A 262 5.47 -1.12 8.54
C SER A 262 4.76 -1.02 7.19
N LEU A 263 3.87 -1.97 6.86
CA LEU A 263 3.07 -1.90 5.63
C LEU A 263 2.01 -0.80 5.73
N VAL A 264 1.37 -0.68 6.90
CA VAL A 264 0.39 0.38 7.16
C VAL A 264 1.06 1.75 7.00
N ASP A 265 2.18 1.97 7.68
CA ASP A 265 2.95 3.22 7.62
C ASP A 265 3.33 3.59 6.17
N MET A 266 3.92 2.65 5.41
CA MET A 266 4.33 2.89 4.03
C MET A 266 3.15 3.24 3.13
N LEU A 267 2.05 2.49 3.21
CA LEU A 267 0.90 2.69 2.33
C LEU A 267 0.10 3.94 2.69
N LEU A 268 0.01 4.31 3.97
CA LEU A 268 -0.55 5.59 4.39
C LEU A 268 0.33 6.76 3.94
N THR A 269 1.65 6.60 3.96
CA THR A 269 2.59 7.60 3.42
C THR A 269 2.39 7.77 1.91
N VAL A 270 2.24 6.68 1.15
CA VAL A 270 1.92 6.73 -0.29
C VAL A 270 0.67 7.57 -0.56
N LEU A 271 -0.43 7.32 0.18
CA LEU A 271 -1.65 8.11 0.03
C LEU A 271 -1.45 9.58 0.42
N CYS A 272 -0.72 9.84 1.50
CA CYS A 272 -0.42 11.20 1.94
C CYS A 272 0.37 11.98 0.88
N ASN A 273 1.39 11.36 0.27
CA ASN A 273 2.17 11.96 -0.81
C ASN A 273 1.32 12.30 -2.03
N VAL A 274 0.48 11.37 -2.48
CA VAL A 274 -0.36 11.54 -3.66
C VAL A 274 -1.50 12.54 -3.43
N SER A 275 -2.10 12.54 -2.23
CA SER A 275 -3.30 13.32 -1.91
C SER A 275 -3.18 14.83 -2.16
N ALA A 276 -1.97 15.39 -2.09
CA ALA A 276 -1.71 16.80 -2.38
C ALA A 276 -1.90 17.18 -3.87
N TYR A 277 -1.93 16.18 -4.75
CA TYR A 277 -1.99 16.36 -6.21
C TYR A 277 -3.27 15.79 -6.84
N VAL A 278 -4.09 15.05 -6.07
CA VAL A 278 -5.35 14.49 -6.57
C VAL A 278 -6.40 15.58 -6.69
N LYS A 279 -6.95 15.72 -7.89
CA LYS A 279 -7.98 16.72 -8.21
C LYS A 279 -9.32 16.37 -7.57
N ALA A 280 -9.70 15.11 -7.61
CA ALA A 280 -10.92 14.58 -7.01
C ALA A 280 -10.81 13.06 -6.89
N PHE A 281 -11.36 12.53 -5.81
CA PHE A 281 -11.64 11.09 -5.67
C PHE A 281 -13.10 10.83 -6.04
N CYS A 282 -13.38 9.64 -6.60
CA CYS A 282 -14.73 9.14 -6.79
C CYS A 282 -15.39 8.81 -5.44
N LEU A 283 -16.73 8.65 -5.45
CA LEU A 283 -17.50 8.37 -4.23
C LEU A 283 -16.99 7.11 -3.50
N GLU A 284 -16.72 6.04 -4.24
CA GLU A 284 -16.26 4.77 -3.65
C GLU A 284 -14.93 4.95 -2.90
N SER A 285 -13.95 5.64 -3.50
CA SER A 285 -12.68 5.96 -2.84
C SER A 285 -12.87 6.80 -1.57
N CYS A 286 -13.75 7.81 -1.61
CA CYS A 286 -14.08 8.61 -0.42
C CYS A 286 -14.68 7.75 0.71
N LEU A 287 -15.60 6.83 0.39
CA LEU A 287 -16.17 5.90 1.36
C LEU A 287 -15.10 4.98 1.96
N ARG A 288 -14.14 4.52 1.14
CA ARG A 288 -13.02 3.70 1.62
C ARG A 288 -12.05 4.46 2.51
N LEU A 289 -11.75 5.73 2.22
CA LEU A 289 -10.96 6.58 3.12
C LEU A 289 -11.66 6.76 4.48
N MET A 290 -12.97 6.98 4.48
CA MET A 290 -13.75 7.07 5.73
C MET A 290 -13.77 5.75 6.50
N ALA A 291 -13.93 4.62 5.82
CA ALA A 291 -13.89 3.29 6.45
C ALA A 291 -12.51 2.99 7.07
N MET A 292 -11.43 3.42 6.42
CA MET A 292 -10.07 3.30 6.95
C MET A 292 -9.88 4.18 8.20
N MET A 293 -10.42 5.41 8.20
CA MET A 293 -10.41 6.26 9.39
C MET A 293 -11.16 5.62 10.56
N GLU A 294 -12.34 5.05 10.31
CA GLU A 294 -13.09 4.34 11.34
C GLU A 294 -12.28 3.16 11.90
N ARG A 295 -11.58 2.41 11.05
CA ARG A 295 -10.74 1.28 11.44
C ARG A 295 -9.56 1.71 12.33
N LEU A 296 -8.79 2.72 11.90
CA LEU A 296 -7.57 3.18 12.60
C LEU A 296 -7.88 3.92 13.90
N THR A 297 -9.08 4.51 14.03
CA THR A 297 -9.52 5.18 15.26
C THR A 297 -10.16 4.24 16.28
N ARG A 298 -10.34 2.96 15.97
CA ARG A 298 -10.87 2.01 16.95
C ARG A 298 -9.88 1.81 18.09
N ARG A 299 -10.41 1.71 19.31
CA ARG A 299 -9.62 1.50 20.54
C ARG A 299 -8.65 0.33 20.43
N TYR A 300 -9.08 -0.77 19.79
CA TYR A 300 -8.23 -1.95 19.64
C TYR A 300 -6.94 -1.62 18.87
N TRP A 301 -7.01 -0.84 17.78
CA TRP A 301 -5.82 -0.47 17.00
C TRP A 301 -5.01 0.60 17.74
N LEU A 302 -5.66 1.70 18.10
CA LEU A 302 -5.00 2.89 18.63
C LEU A 302 -4.21 2.63 19.92
N PHE A 303 -4.65 1.69 20.75
CA PHE A 303 -3.98 1.32 21.99
C PHE A 303 -3.13 0.03 21.89
N SER A 304 -3.06 -0.61 20.71
CA SER A 304 -2.21 -1.80 20.52
C SER A 304 -0.72 -1.47 20.51
N ALA A 305 -0.34 -0.29 20.01
CA ALA A 305 1.05 0.17 20.02
C ALA A 305 1.11 1.69 20.23
N PRO A 306 2.17 2.21 20.87
CA PRO A 306 2.27 3.64 21.16
C PRO A 306 2.43 4.50 19.91
N GLN A 307 2.78 3.95 18.74
CA GLN A 307 2.95 4.68 17.48
C GLN A 307 1.69 4.74 16.61
N HIS A 308 0.67 3.92 16.86
CA HIS A 308 -0.52 3.80 15.99
C HIS A 308 -1.36 5.09 15.87
N TYR A 309 -1.13 6.08 16.74
CA TYR A 309 -1.75 7.40 16.55
C TYR A 309 -1.20 8.11 15.30
N HIS A 310 0.03 7.82 14.87
CA HIS A 310 0.62 8.39 13.65
C HIS A 310 -0.19 8.04 12.40
N ASP A 311 -0.77 6.84 12.32
CA ASP A 311 -1.64 6.41 11.22
C ASP A 311 -2.83 7.34 11.03
N VAL A 312 -3.43 7.76 12.15
CA VAL A 312 -4.57 8.68 12.16
C VAL A 312 -4.13 10.06 11.66
N PHE A 313 -2.94 10.54 12.06
CA PHE A 313 -2.39 11.80 11.57
C PHE A 313 -2.09 11.77 10.07
N PHE A 314 -1.53 10.67 9.55
CA PHE A 314 -1.33 10.50 8.10
C PHE A 314 -2.66 10.62 7.34
N LEU A 315 -3.70 9.96 7.82
CA LEU A 315 -5.00 9.99 7.15
C LEU A 315 -5.71 11.35 7.30
N LEU A 316 -5.54 12.03 8.43
CA LEU A 316 -5.99 13.42 8.59
C LEU A 316 -5.28 14.37 7.61
N ASP A 317 -3.99 14.17 7.37
CA ASP A 317 -3.24 14.92 6.36
C ASP A 317 -3.78 14.66 4.94
N VAL A 318 -4.15 13.42 4.62
CA VAL A 318 -4.84 13.10 3.35
C VAL A 318 -6.12 13.90 3.21
N PHE A 319 -7.00 13.89 4.23
CA PHE A 319 -8.25 14.67 4.20
C PHE A 319 -7.99 16.17 4.08
N ASN A 320 -7.01 16.68 4.83
CA ASN A 320 -6.63 18.08 4.80
C ASN A 320 -6.15 18.50 3.40
N ASN A 321 -5.34 17.68 2.73
CA ASN A 321 -4.86 17.94 1.37
C ASN A 321 -6.00 17.95 0.35
N ILE A 322 -6.93 16.99 0.44
CA ILE A 322 -8.12 16.92 -0.43
C ILE A 322 -8.97 18.19 -0.26
N ILE A 323 -9.24 18.58 0.98
CA ILE A 323 -10.04 19.76 1.31
C ILE A 323 -9.36 21.04 0.80
N GLN A 324 -8.06 21.20 1.07
CA GLN A 324 -7.28 22.35 0.61
C GLN A 324 -7.32 22.51 -0.91
N TYR A 325 -7.14 21.42 -1.66
CA TYR A 325 -7.21 21.45 -3.12
C TYR A 325 -8.56 21.98 -3.61
N GLN A 326 -9.67 21.48 -3.03
CA GLN A 326 -11.02 21.94 -3.41
C GLN A 326 -11.26 23.42 -3.09
N PHE A 327 -10.72 23.93 -1.97
CA PHE A 327 -10.83 25.34 -1.61
C PHE A 327 -9.99 26.25 -2.50
N GLU A 328 -8.75 25.89 -2.81
CA GLU A 328 -7.87 26.68 -3.67
C GLU A 328 -8.44 26.83 -5.09
N VAL A 329 -8.97 25.74 -5.66
CA VAL A 329 -9.64 25.77 -6.98
C VAL A 329 -10.82 26.73 -6.96
N LYS A 330 -11.69 26.67 -5.95
CA LYS A 330 -12.85 27.57 -5.83
C LYS A 330 -12.46 29.03 -5.62
N ARG A 331 -11.44 29.30 -4.80
CA ARG A 331 -10.94 30.66 -4.60
C ARG A 331 -10.38 31.25 -5.89
N ASN A 332 -9.58 30.47 -6.62
CA ASN A 332 -9.00 30.90 -7.90
C ASN A 332 -10.10 31.08 -8.97
N ALA A 333 -11.09 30.18 -8.99
CA ALA A 333 -12.27 30.33 -9.83
C ALA A 333 -13.06 31.59 -9.47
N GLN A 334 -13.28 31.91 -8.19
CA GLN A 334 -14.01 33.11 -7.75
C GLN A 334 -13.24 34.40 -8.04
N THR A 335 -11.90 34.39 -7.98
CA THR A 335 -11.08 35.54 -8.41
C THR A 335 -11.10 35.74 -9.92
N SER A 336 -11.23 34.67 -10.71
CA SER A 336 -11.38 34.71 -12.17
C SER A 336 -12.82 35.02 -12.60
N ALA A 337 -13.81 34.56 -11.84
CA ALA A 337 -15.25 34.68 -12.07
C ALA A 337 -15.86 35.97 -11.51
N ARG A 338 -15.03 36.96 -11.12
CA ARG A 338 -15.46 38.37 -11.05
C ARG A 338 -15.88 38.95 -12.42
N GLY A 339 -15.99 38.10 -13.46
CA GLY A 339 -16.57 38.41 -14.77
C GLY A 339 -17.74 37.51 -15.25
N ALA A 340 -18.16 36.44 -14.57
CA ALA A 340 -19.39 35.70 -14.94
C ALA A 340 -19.77 34.61 -13.93
N ASP A 341 -21.07 34.48 -13.68
CA ASP A 341 -21.76 33.52 -12.79
C ASP A 341 -21.38 32.04 -13.00
N PHE A 342 -21.32 31.27 -11.90
CA PHE A 342 -22.31 30.20 -11.60
C PHE A 342 -21.78 29.19 -10.55
N THR A 343 -22.68 28.86 -9.63
CA THR A 343 -22.57 27.87 -8.55
C THR A 343 -22.96 26.47 -9.03
N HIS A 344 -22.06 25.47 -8.99
CA HIS A 344 -22.43 24.07 -8.72
C HIS A 344 -21.18 23.18 -8.54
N SER A 345 -20.71 22.95 -7.31
CA SER A 345 -19.86 21.77 -6.94
C SER A 345 -19.52 21.77 -5.44
N LEU A 346 -20.53 21.64 -4.59
CA LEU A 346 -20.42 21.19 -3.20
C LEU A 346 -21.65 20.32 -2.89
N LYS A 347 -21.65 19.07 -3.35
CA LYS A 347 -22.69 18.09 -2.96
C LYS A 347 -22.16 16.86 -2.22
N VAL A 348 -20.84 16.71 -2.06
CA VAL A 348 -20.27 15.49 -1.45
C VAL A 348 -19.72 15.72 -0.03
N PHE A 349 -19.44 16.96 0.38
CA PHE A 349 -18.83 17.25 1.70
C PHE A 349 -19.60 18.25 2.59
N SER A 350 -20.75 18.76 2.16
CA SER A 350 -21.61 19.61 3.01
C SER A 350 -22.83 18.82 3.45
N VAL A 351 -22.88 18.46 4.74
CA VAL A 351 -24.08 17.98 5.41
C VAL A 351 -25.12 19.10 5.36
N GLU A 352 -26.18 18.95 4.56
CA GLU A 352 -27.34 19.84 4.65
C GLU A 352 -28.33 19.32 5.71
N LYS A 353 -28.70 20.23 6.60
CA LYS A 353 -29.78 20.10 7.58
C LYS A 353 -31.10 19.96 6.80
N PRO A 354 -32.01 19.02 7.14
CA PRO A 354 -33.28 18.91 6.43
C PRO A 354 -34.10 20.19 6.68
N ALA A 355 -34.55 20.82 5.59
CA ALA A 355 -35.51 21.91 5.65
C ALA A 355 -36.84 21.36 6.16
N SER A 356 -37.32 21.94 7.27
CA SER A 356 -38.65 21.72 7.81
C SER A 356 -39.71 21.99 6.75
N SER A 357 -40.56 21.00 6.50
CA SER A 357 -41.92 21.20 5.99
C SER A 357 -42.89 20.88 7.11
#